data_AF-A0A0M2LZL0-F1
#
_entry.id   AF-A0A0M2LZL0-F1
#
_cell.length_a   1.000
_cell.length_b   1.000
_cell.length_c   1.000
_cell.angle_alpha   90.00
_cell.angle_beta   90.00
_cell.angle_gamma   90.00
#
_symmetry.space_group_name_H-M   'P 1'
#
loop_
_entity.id
_entity.type
_entity.pdbx_description
1 polymer ?
#
loop_
_entity_poly.entity_id
_entity_poly.type
_entity_poly.pdbx_seq_one_letter_code
_entity_poly.pdbx_strand_id
1 'polypeptide(L)'
;MPVQEAVEEVKQNVDDIRQFLPDLVTPLLREPIAKVSALQLKYGAGQIKAAFALHDQALVAVREIGTRVDENGNKVAEEMLQLTSRVTEAEAKVAGIDIDGPIEAGLAEIRRTIAGLDFASAESVDTKIANYGKGVSAWQVEEERVRAEKDSALAEDISQMGVRITTEIGDVRTEMDGTFNDLRELIVDGESNTALALRIDEMGVRITTEVGDEKKAREAAIQTIEKTQADDRKAAAERSDTISSSVTDITKEGGPISVINGIIQTIQKTQADDNGARANETRTIQSRLDNLNGVTGASVEQAINTAVDKAGKAGASYVLKVQTDQNGQQVIAGMGVAIEDGVSAIAFTTDSFRISTPGANPQQVFYADAEGVYMPNVRVGRITFDAMEEPFTLNSQINADSGYQELPGGIILQWGKVRGYFSGGLFPITFPRPFTQAVFTTQATPFVNFYNSRDQDAWVHLVGNTMSLTGVSVTIRAGPSGQSLNGFDWWAVGK
;
A
#
# COMPACT_ATOMS: atom_id res chain seq x y z
N MET A 1 13.47 24.49 -4.24
CA MET A 1 13.21 23.51 -5.31
C MET A 1 14.26 22.39 -5.32
N PRO A 2 14.31 21.54 -4.28
CA PRO A 2 14.81 20.16 -4.48
C PRO A 2 13.96 19.06 -3.82
N VAL A 3 12.95 19.44 -3.01
CA VAL A 3 12.08 18.49 -2.28
C VAL A 3 11.10 17.78 -3.21
N GLN A 4 10.67 18.44 -4.30
CA GLN A 4 9.78 17.84 -5.29
C GLN A 4 10.48 16.75 -6.11
N GLU A 5 11.77 16.92 -6.44
CA GLU A 5 12.54 15.89 -7.16
C GLU A 5 12.82 14.66 -6.29
N ALA A 6 13.16 14.84 -5.01
CA ALA A 6 13.40 13.71 -4.11
C ALA A 6 12.12 12.92 -3.77
N VAL A 7 10.98 13.61 -3.59
CA VAL A 7 9.68 12.96 -3.36
C VAL A 7 9.18 12.27 -4.63
N GLU A 8 9.41 12.85 -5.81
CA GLU A 8 9.13 12.17 -7.07
C GLU A 8 10.08 10.98 -7.28
N GLU A 9 11.36 11.06 -6.90
CA GLU A 9 12.30 9.95 -7.01
C GLU A 9 11.93 8.78 -6.07
N VAL A 10 11.48 9.06 -4.84
CA VAL A 10 10.99 8.02 -3.91
C VAL A 10 9.65 7.45 -4.37
N LYS A 11 8.73 8.27 -4.89
CA LYS A 11 7.46 7.79 -5.45
C LYS A 11 7.68 6.97 -6.72
N GLN A 12 8.53 7.44 -7.63
CA GLN A 12 8.94 6.74 -8.85
C GLN A 12 9.58 5.41 -8.48
N ASN A 13 10.47 5.34 -7.48
CA ASN A 13 11.02 4.08 -7.00
C ASN A 13 9.97 3.14 -6.39
N VAL A 14 8.98 3.65 -5.64
CA VAL A 14 7.90 2.85 -5.06
C VAL A 14 6.91 2.37 -6.13
N ASP A 15 6.60 3.20 -7.12
CA ASP A 15 5.71 2.90 -8.22
C ASP A 15 6.37 1.98 -9.25
N ASP A 16 7.67 2.15 -9.53
CA ASP A 16 8.50 1.22 -10.30
C ASP A 16 8.57 -0.13 -9.57
N ILE A 17 8.80 -0.15 -8.26
CA ILE A 17 8.77 -1.39 -7.47
C ILE A 17 7.39 -2.06 -7.55
N ARG A 18 6.28 -1.31 -7.47
CA ARG A 18 4.92 -1.86 -7.58
C ARG A 18 4.57 -2.33 -8.99
N GLN A 19 5.07 -1.65 -10.02
CA GLN A 19 4.83 -1.97 -11.42
C GLN A 19 5.68 -3.14 -11.90
N PHE A 20 6.93 -3.24 -11.43
CA PHE A 20 7.84 -4.33 -11.75
C PHE A 20 7.73 -5.51 -10.78
N LEU A 21 7.08 -5.40 -9.61
CA LEU A 21 6.93 -6.53 -8.67
C LEU A 21 6.29 -7.76 -9.34
N PRO A 22 5.16 -7.65 -10.06
CA PRO A 22 4.55 -8.81 -10.71
C PRO A 22 5.45 -9.38 -11.81
N ASP A 23 6.14 -8.53 -12.57
CA ASP A 23 7.01 -8.93 -13.68
C ASP A 23 8.42 -9.40 -13.24
N LEU A 24 8.85 -9.06 -12.03
CA LEU A 24 10.07 -9.60 -11.39
C LEU A 24 9.75 -10.90 -10.66
N VAL A 25 8.67 -10.92 -9.87
CA VAL A 25 8.33 -12.05 -9.00
C VAL A 25 7.70 -13.21 -9.79
N THR A 26 6.89 -12.94 -10.82
CA THR A 26 6.21 -14.00 -11.57
C THR A 26 7.17 -14.86 -12.39
N PRO A 27 8.16 -14.31 -13.13
CA PRO A 27 9.18 -15.12 -13.80
C PRO A 27 10.18 -15.73 -12.81
N LEU A 28 10.58 -15.02 -11.74
CA LEU A 28 11.49 -15.56 -10.72
C LEU A 28 10.87 -16.70 -9.89
N LEU A 29 9.54 -16.82 -9.81
CA LEU A 29 8.87 -17.98 -9.21
C LEU A 29 8.50 -19.03 -10.26
N ARG A 30 8.00 -18.62 -11.44
CA ARG A 30 7.60 -19.58 -12.49
C ARG A 30 8.76 -20.25 -13.18
N GLU A 31 9.91 -19.59 -13.36
CA GLU A 31 11.04 -20.19 -14.07
C GLU A 31 11.72 -21.29 -13.23
N PRO A 32 11.94 -21.12 -11.91
CA PRO A 32 12.36 -22.22 -11.03
C PRO A 32 11.28 -23.29 -10.90
N ILE A 33 10.00 -22.95 -10.73
CA ILE A 33 8.90 -23.94 -10.67
C ILE A 33 8.77 -24.71 -11.99
N ALA A 34 8.94 -24.05 -13.14
CA ALA A 34 8.93 -24.68 -14.46
C ALA A 34 10.23 -25.45 -14.73
N LYS A 35 11.38 -25.04 -14.18
CA LYS A 35 12.63 -25.81 -14.23
C LYS A 35 12.52 -27.05 -13.35
N VAL A 36 11.99 -26.96 -12.13
CA VAL A 36 11.67 -28.10 -11.25
C VAL A 36 10.68 -29.04 -11.96
N SER A 37 9.59 -28.52 -12.52
CA SER A 37 8.60 -29.31 -13.27
C SER A 37 9.14 -29.92 -14.58
N ALA A 38 10.01 -29.20 -15.31
CA ALA A 38 10.59 -29.66 -16.58
C ALA A 38 11.80 -30.60 -16.40
N LEU A 39 12.58 -30.47 -15.32
CA LEU A 39 13.60 -31.45 -14.93
C LEU A 39 12.93 -32.75 -14.44
N GLN A 40 11.83 -32.65 -13.67
CA GLN A 40 11.08 -33.78 -13.13
C GLN A 40 10.41 -34.66 -14.21
N LEU A 41 10.03 -34.11 -15.36
CA LEU A 41 9.31 -34.87 -16.40
C LEU A 41 10.21 -35.64 -17.40
N LYS A 42 11.48 -35.28 -17.56
CA LYS A 42 12.34 -35.89 -18.60
C LYS A 42 13.33 -36.94 -18.11
N TYR A 43 13.81 -36.87 -16.87
CA TYR A 43 14.81 -37.83 -16.36
C TYR A 43 14.23 -38.86 -15.37
N GLY A 44 13.32 -38.45 -14.48
CA GLY A 44 12.67 -39.37 -13.52
C GLY A 44 11.61 -40.26 -14.17
N ALA A 45 10.66 -39.68 -14.90
CA ALA A 45 9.50 -40.42 -15.41
C ALA A 45 9.83 -41.52 -16.44
N GLY A 46 10.94 -41.45 -17.17
CA GLY A 46 11.28 -42.42 -18.23
C GLY A 46 11.86 -43.73 -17.71
N GLN A 47 12.81 -43.65 -16.77
CA GLN A 47 13.45 -44.84 -16.18
C GLN A 47 12.66 -45.40 -14.99
N ILE A 48 12.04 -44.53 -14.19
CA ILE A 48 11.18 -44.95 -13.07
C ILE A 48 9.90 -45.62 -13.60
N LYS A 49 9.28 -45.13 -14.70
CA LYS A 49 8.14 -45.86 -15.33
C LYS A 49 8.56 -47.18 -15.99
N ALA A 50 9.78 -47.28 -16.53
CA ALA A 50 10.27 -48.53 -17.12
C ALA A 50 10.57 -49.61 -16.05
N ALA A 51 11.03 -49.20 -14.86
CA ALA A 51 11.18 -50.10 -13.70
C ALA A 51 9.84 -50.40 -13.00
N PHE A 52 8.93 -49.42 -12.90
CA PHE A 52 7.54 -49.66 -12.47
C PHE A 52 6.79 -50.60 -13.41
N ALA A 53 7.12 -50.69 -14.71
CA ALA A 53 6.46 -51.61 -15.64
C ALA A 53 6.72 -53.11 -15.36
N LEU A 54 7.58 -53.47 -14.38
CA LEU A 54 7.71 -54.83 -13.86
C LEU A 54 6.63 -55.21 -12.81
N HIS A 55 5.57 -54.39 -12.64
CA HIS A 55 4.49 -54.45 -11.61
C HIS A 55 3.53 -55.65 -11.61
N ASP A 56 3.79 -56.72 -12.37
CA ASP A 56 2.88 -57.88 -12.43
C ASP A 56 3.04 -58.84 -11.23
N GLN A 57 4.02 -58.62 -10.34
CA GLN A 57 4.31 -59.50 -9.20
C GLN A 57 4.03 -58.83 -7.85
N ALA A 58 3.42 -59.58 -6.91
CA ALA A 58 2.98 -59.11 -5.60
C ALA A 58 4.12 -58.64 -4.67
N LEU A 59 5.35 -59.09 -4.92
CA LEU A 59 6.54 -58.77 -4.14
C LEU A 59 7.74 -58.58 -5.09
N VAL A 60 8.37 -57.42 -5.05
CA VAL A 60 9.54 -57.10 -5.87
C VAL A 60 10.64 -56.53 -4.98
N ALA A 61 11.85 -57.04 -5.14
CA ALA A 61 13.06 -56.51 -4.53
C ALA A 61 14.18 -56.49 -5.58
N VAL A 62 14.59 -55.30 -6.01
CA VAL A 62 15.65 -55.08 -6.99
C VAL A 62 16.72 -54.24 -6.34
N ARG A 63 17.98 -54.67 -6.48
CA ARG A 63 19.14 -53.85 -6.17
C ARG A 63 20.13 -53.99 -7.32
N GLU A 64 20.42 -52.89 -7.98
CA GLU A 64 21.38 -52.83 -9.07
C GLU A 64 22.48 -51.85 -8.69
N ILE A 65 23.73 -52.26 -8.91
CA ILE A 65 24.90 -51.40 -8.72
C ILE A 65 25.73 -51.55 -9.98
N GLY A 66 26.04 -50.43 -10.62
CA GLY A 66 26.71 -50.43 -11.90
C GLY A 66 27.63 -49.23 -12.08
N THR A 67 28.62 -49.41 -12.93
CA THR A 67 29.42 -48.32 -13.46
C THR A 67 29.30 -48.31 -14.97
N ARG A 68 29.10 -47.15 -15.57
CA ARG A 68 29.02 -46.99 -17.02
C ARG A 68 29.72 -45.72 -17.48
N VAL A 69 30.03 -45.67 -18.76
CA VAL A 69 30.36 -44.43 -19.45
C VAL A 69 29.08 -44.00 -20.17
N ASP A 70 28.61 -42.78 -19.92
CA ASP A 70 27.42 -42.27 -20.58
C ASP A 70 27.70 -41.81 -22.03
N GLU A 71 26.66 -41.37 -22.73
CA GLU A 71 26.74 -40.89 -24.12
C GLU A 71 27.67 -39.67 -24.31
N ASN A 72 27.99 -38.95 -23.23
CA ASN A 72 28.88 -37.79 -23.23
C ASN A 72 30.31 -38.13 -22.77
N GLY A 73 30.59 -39.41 -22.49
CA GLY A 73 31.89 -39.85 -22.00
C GLY A 73 32.10 -39.68 -20.49
N ASN A 74 31.07 -39.30 -19.74
CA ASN A 74 31.16 -39.15 -18.30
C ASN A 74 31.21 -40.52 -17.62
N LYS A 75 32.00 -40.63 -16.55
CA LYS A 75 32.05 -41.83 -15.73
C LYS A 75 30.94 -41.74 -14.69
N VAL A 76 29.98 -42.65 -14.78
CA VAL A 76 28.82 -42.72 -13.88
C VAL A 76 28.95 -43.98 -13.03
N ALA A 77 28.87 -43.84 -11.72
CA ALA A 77 28.59 -44.94 -10.80
C ALA A 77 27.19 -44.73 -10.22
N GLU A 78 26.35 -45.75 -10.32
CA GLU A 78 24.92 -45.68 -10.02
C GLU A 78 24.52 -46.89 -9.17
N GLU A 79 23.73 -46.63 -8.13
CA GLU A 79 23.01 -47.63 -7.34
C GLU A 79 21.51 -47.35 -7.46
N MET A 80 20.74 -48.39 -7.70
CA MET A 80 19.28 -48.36 -7.70
C MET A 80 18.77 -49.44 -6.74
N LEU A 81 17.91 -49.04 -5.80
CA LEU A 81 17.16 -49.93 -4.93
C LEU A 81 15.68 -49.73 -5.20
N GLN A 82 14.94 -50.83 -5.35
CA GLN A 82 13.48 -50.81 -5.41
C GLN A 82 12.93 -51.95 -4.56
N LEU A 83 12.04 -51.61 -3.63
CA LEU A 83 11.26 -52.53 -2.83
C LEU A 83 9.79 -52.23 -3.07
N THR A 84 9.00 -53.25 -3.42
CA THR A 84 7.57 -53.10 -3.60
C THR A 84 6.85 -54.30 -3.01
N SER A 85 5.82 -54.04 -2.21
CA SER A 85 4.92 -55.04 -1.66
C SER A 85 3.49 -54.66 -2.02
N ARG A 86 2.76 -55.60 -2.60
CA ARG A 86 1.42 -55.36 -3.13
C ARG A 86 0.48 -56.50 -2.73
N VAL A 87 -0.70 -56.13 -2.24
CA VAL A 87 -1.84 -57.02 -2.08
C VAL A 87 -2.85 -56.65 -3.17
N THR A 88 -3.15 -57.60 -4.05
CA THR A 88 -4.12 -57.41 -5.13
C THR A 88 -5.55 -57.36 -4.59
N GLU A 89 -6.48 -56.80 -5.38
CA GLU A 89 -7.90 -56.76 -5.01
C GLU A 89 -8.48 -58.16 -4.75
N ALA A 90 -8.05 -59.16 -5.51
CA ALA A 90 -8.48 -60.54 -5.34
C ALA A 90 -8.03 -61.13 -4.00
N GLU A 91 -6.77 -60.88 -3.60
CA GLU A 91 -6.24 -61.33 -2.31
C GLU A 91 -6.91 -60.63 -1.13
N ALA A 92 -7.17 -59.31 -1.27
CA ALA A 92 -7.91 -58.55 -0.26
C ALA A 92 -9.34 -59.09 -0.07
N LYS A 93 -10.05 -59.41 -1.17
CA LYS A 93 -11.39 -60.04 -1.12
C LYS A 93 -11.39 -61.39 -0.39
N VAL A 94 -10.39 -62.24 -0.62
CA VAL A 94 -10.26 -63.53 0.08
C VAL A 94 -10.04 -63.33 1.58
N ALA A 95 -9.32 -62.28 1.97
CA ALA A 95 -9.09 -61.90 3.36
C ALA A 95 -10.30 -61.21 4.03
N GLY A 96 -11.42 -61.02 3.32
CA GLY A 96 -12.61 -60.33 3.82
C GLY A 96 -12.44 -58.81 3.91
N ILE A 97 -11.47 -58.24 3.20
CA ILE A 97 -11.24 -56.79 3.12
C ILE A 97 -11.96 -56.28 1.88
N ASP A 98 -12.96 -55.41 2.08
CA ASP A 98 -13.67 -54.72 1.00
C ASP A 98 -12.91 -53.44 0.63
N ILE A 99 -12.21 -53.47 -0.50
CA ILE A 99 -11.39 -52.35 -0.99
C ILE A 99 -11.44 -52.30 -2.52
N ASP A 100 -11.54 -51.09 -3.07
CA ASP A 100 -11.40 -50.86 -4.52
C ASP A 100 -9.93 -50.52 -4.83
N GLY A 101 -9.24 -51.40 -5.56
CA GLY A 101 -7.82 -51.26 -5.92
C GLY A 101 -6.84 -52.01 -5.00
N PRO A 102 -5.54 -52.01 -5.34
CA PRO A 102 -4.52 -52.71 -4.57
C PRO A 102 -4.14 -51.96 -3.28
N ILE A 103 -3.64 -52.69 -2.29
CA ILE A 103 -2.86 -52.11 -1.19
C ILE A 103 -1.39 -52.24 -1.59
N GLU A 104 -0.65 -51.14 -1.61
CA GLU A 104 0.73 -51.10 -2.10
C GLU A 104 1.61 -50.29 -1.16
N ALA A 105 2.80 -50.80 -0.87
CA ALA A 105 3.88 -50.04 -0.27
C ALA A 105 5.11 -50.15 -1.16
N GLY A 106 5.73 -49.02 -1.45
CA GLY A 106 6.87 -48.92 -2.36
C GLY A 106 7.96 -48.02 -1.80
N LEU A 107 9.21 -48.42 -2.01
CA LEU A 107 10.41 -47.63 -1.77
C LEU A 107 11.28 -47.74 -3.03
N ALA A 108 11.70 -46.60 -3.57
CA ALA A 108 12.66 -46.52 -4.64
C ALA A 108 13.75 -45.52 -4.25
N GLU A 109 15.00 -45.87 -4.50
CA GLU A 109 16.17 -45.06 -4.18
C GLU A 109 17.13 -45.15 -5.35
N ILE A 110 17.57 -44.00 -5.85
CA ILE A 110 18.56 -43.90 -6.91
C ILE A 110 19.67 -43.01 -6.38
N ARG A 111 20.91 -43.51 -6.40
CA ARG A 111 22.10 -42.74 -6.05
C ARG A 111 23.06 -42.75 -7.21
N ARG A 112 23.57 -41.59 -7.59
CA ARG A 112 24.49 -41.42 -8.72
C ARG A 112 25.66 -40.56 -8.33
N THR A 113 26.84 -40.96 -8.79
CA THR A 113 28.03 -40.11 -8.82
C THR A 113 28.52 -40.03 -10.25
N ILE A 114 28.80 -38.81 -10.71
CA ILE A 114 29.15 -38.52 -12.10
C ILE A 114 30.45 -37.73 -12.09
N ALA A 115 31.46 -38.24 -12.78
CA ALA A 115 32.70 -37.51 -13.08
C ALA A 115 32.77 -37.27 -14.59
N GLY A 116 32.50 -36.04 -15.00
CA GLY A 116 32.63 -35.57 -16.37
C GLY A 116 33.96 -34.88 -16.63
N LEU A 117 34.15 -34.40 -17.86
CA LEU A 117 35.35 -33.63 -18.23
C LEU A 117 35.39 -32.25 -17.55
N ASP A 118 34.23 -31.60 -17.41
CA ASP A 118 34.11 -30.21 -16.95
C ASP A 118 33.28 -30.07 -15.67
N PHE A 119 32.82 -31.19 -15.08
CA PHE A 119 32.02 -31.18 -13.85
C PHE A 119 32.17 -32.47 -13.03
N ALA A 120 31.84 -32.38 -11.75
CA ALA A 120 31.60 -33.51 -10.86
C ALA A 120 30.25 -33.33 -10.17
N SER A 121 29.48 -34.41 -10.05
CA SER A 121 28.15 -34.38 -9.44
C SER A 121 27.91 -35.60 -8.56
N ALA A 122 27.17 -35.43 -7.48
CA ALA A 122 26.53 -36.51 -6.75
C ALA A 122 25.06 -36.15 -6.55
N GLU A 123 24.17 -37.11 -6.78
CA GLU A 123 22.73 -36.93 -6.65
C GLU A 123 22.09 -38.18 -6.03
N SER A 124 21.04 -37.97 -5.24
CA SER A 124 20.17 -39.04 -4.75
C SER A 124 18.71 -38.65 -4.86
N VAL A 125 17.87 -39.63 -5.18
CA VAL A 125 16.42 -39.49 -5.25
C VAL A 125 15.80 -40.66 -4.51
N ASP A 126 15.13 -40.37 -3.40
CA ASP A 126 14.41 -41.32 -2.58
C ASP A 126 12.91 -41.08 -2.70
N THR A 127 12.16 -42.11 -3.06
CA THR A 127 10.70 -42.07 -3.18
C THR A 127 10.08 -43.15 -2.32
N LYS A 128 9.11 -42.76 -1.50
CA LYS A 128 8.32 -43.67 -0.65
C LYS A 128 6.85 -43.48 -1.00
N ILE A 129 6.12 -44.58 -1.17
CA ILE A 129 4.68 -44.58 -1.42
C ILE A 129 3.98 -45.58 -0.52
N ALA A 130 2.77 -45.23 -0.10
CA ALA A 130 1.84 -46.12 0.57
C ALA A 130 0.42 -45.85 0.06
N ASN A 131 -0.14 -46.82 -0.67
CA ASN A 131 -1.49 -46.75 -1.22
C ASN A 131 -2.38 -47.78 -0.52
N TYR A 132 -3.59 -47.37 -0.18
CA TYR A 132 -4.65 -48.25 0.32
C TYR A 132 -5.87 -48.10 -0.60
N GLY A 133 -5.94 -48.99 -1.59
CA GLY A 133 -6.94 -48.92 -2.65
C GLY A 133 -6.67 -47.75 -3.59
N LYS A 134 -7.70 -47.31 -4.32
CA LYS A 134 -7.66 -46.13 -5.19
C LYS A 134 -7.84 -44.82 -4.44
N GLY A 135 -8.41 -44.88 -3.23
CA GLY A 135 -8.87 -43.71 -2.49
C GLY A 135 -7.81 -43.09 -1.59
N VAL A 136 -6.90 -43.87 -0.99
CA VAL A 136 -5.98 -43.35 0.02
C VAL A 136 -4.54 -43.54 -0.43
N SER A 137 -3.77 -42.45 -0.43
CA SER A 137 -2.33 -42.50 -0.73
C SER A 137 -1.55 -41.56 0.18
N ALA A 138 -0.34 -41.98 0.53
CA ALA A 138 0.68 -41.16 1.17
C ALA A 138 1.98 -41.35 0.40
N TRP A 139 2.75 -40.28 0.26
CA TRP A 139 4.00 -40.30 -0.48
C TRP A 139 5.00 -39.31 0.10
N GLN A 140 6.27 -39.61 -0.14
CA GLN A 140 7.41 -38.75 0.17
C GLN A 140 8.43 -38.87 -0.96
N VAL A 141 9.01 -37.74 -1.36
CA VAL A 141 10.12 -37.65 -2.30
C VAL A 141 11.20 -36.77 -1.67
N GLU A 142 12.43 -37.27 -1.59
CA GLU A 142 13.62 -36.54 -1.14
C GLU A 142 14.63 -36.55 -2.30
N GLU A 143 15.05 -35.38 -2.77
CA GLU A 143 16.06 -35.23 -3.82
C GLU A 143 17.23 -34.40 -3.27
N GLU A 144 18.44 -34.94 -3.31
CA GLU A 144 19.65 -34.21 -2.92
C GLU A 144 20.60 -34.16 -4.11
N ARG A 145 21.24 -33.02 -4.33
CA ARG A 145 22.20 -32.84 -5.41
C ARG A 145 23.33 -31.92 -5.00
N VAL A 146 24.55 -32.34 -5.28
CA VAL A 146 25.74 -31.48 -5.25
C VAL A 146 26.43 -31.55 -6.60
N ARG A 147 26.81 -30.40 -7.15
CA ARG A 147 27.48 -30.30 -8.44
C ARG A 147 28.56 -29.23 -8.36
N ALA A 148 29.74 -29.54 -8.88
CA ALA A 148 30.83 -28.60 -9.03
C ALA A 148 31.28 -28.59 -10.49
N GLU A 149 31.46 -27.40 -11.04
CA GLU A 149 32.03 -27.16 -12.36
C GLU A 149 33.33 -26.35 -12.21
N LYS A 150 33.92 -25.93 -13.32
CA LYS A 150 35.18 -25.18 -13.31
C LYS A 150 35.12 -23.92 -12.43
N ASP A 151 34.03 -23.16 -12.54
CA ASP A 151 33.87 -21.85 -11.91
C ASP A 151 32.57 -21.75 -11.09
N SER A 152 31.82 -22.84 -10.90
CA SER A 152 30.53 -22.81 -10.18
C SER A 152 30.33 -24.03 -9.29
N ALA A 153 29.53 -23.88 -8.25
CA ALA A 153 29.11 -24.96 -7.36
C ALA A 153 27.64 -24.78 -6.97
N LEU A 154 26.94 -25.91 -6.88
CA LEU A 154 25.54 -26.02 -6.52
C LEU A 154 25.40 -27.09 -5.43
N ALA A 155 24.64 -26.78 -4.39
CA ALA A 155 24.09 -27.76 -3.46
C ALA A 155 22.58 -27.53 -3.35
N GLU A 156 21.79 -28.57 -3.50
CA GLU A 156 20.34 -28.53 -3.59
C GLU A 156 19.75 -29.70 -2.79
N ASP A 157 18.68 -29.42 -2.05
CA ASP A 157 17.91 -30.38 -1.26
C ASP A 157 16.41 -30.06 -1.45
N ILE A 158 15.64 -31.05 -1.86
CA ILE A 158 14.21 -30.96 -2.14
C ILE A 158 13.52 -32.06 -1.35
N SER A 159 12.63 -31.69 -0.44
CA SER A 159 11.79 -32.63 0.29
C SER A 159 10.32 -32.31 0.02
N GLN A 160 9.60 -33.28 -0.55
CA GLN A 160 8.17 -33.19 -0.79
C GLN A 160 7.47 -34.35 -0.07
N MET A 161 6.37 -34.04 0.60
CA MET A 161 5.52 -35.04 1.25
C MET A 161 4.07 -34.72 0.94
N GLY A 162 3.26 -35.75 0.77
CA GLY A 162 1.84 -35.56 0.58
C GLY A 162 1.00 -36.72 1.02
N VAL A 163 -0.26 -36.40 1.31
CA VAL A 163 -1.32 -37.36 1.59
C VAL A 163 -2.54 -36.97 0.77
N ARG A 164 -3.26 -37.97 0.26
CA ARG A 164 -4.51 -37.81 -0.45
C ARG A 164 -5.52 -38.83 0.01
N ILE A 165 -6.75 -38.36 0.22
CA ILE A 165 -7.92 -39.20 0.47
C ILE A 165 -9.01 -38.80 -0.53
N THR A 166 -9.44 -39.74 -1.35
CA THR A 166 -10.56 -39.63 -2.28
C THR A 166 -11.65 -40.56 -1.83
N THR A 167 -12.84 -40.00 -1.59
CA THR A 167 -14.04 -40.73 -1.21
C THR A 167 -15.13 -40.45 -2.23
N GLU A 168 -15.74 -41.50 -2.77
CA GLU A 168 -16.86 -41.42 -3.70
C GLU A 168 -18.09 -42.09 -3.06
N ILE A 169 -19.17 -41.33 -2.86
CA ILE A 169 -20.45 -41.81 -2.31
C ILE A 169 -21.57 -41.32 -3.22
N GLY A 170 -22.15 -42.22 -4.02
CA GLY A 170 -23.12 -41.83 -5.05
C GLY A 170 -22.49 -40.92 -6.10
N ASP A 171 -23.12 -39.77 -6.37
CA ASP A 171 -22.61 -38.75 -7.30
C ASP A 171 -21.70 -37.71 -6.63
N VAL A 172 -21.31 -37.94 -5.36
CA VAL A 172 -20.46 -37.02 -4.59
C VAL A 172 -19.04 -37.58 -4.51
N ARG A 173 -18.08 -36.84 -5.07
CA ARG A 173 -16.65 -37.11 -4.94
C ARG A 173 -16.03 -36.07 -4.02
N THR A 174 -15.33 -36.50 -2.97
CA THR A 174 -14.55 -35.62 -2.09
C THR A 174 -13.09 -36.02 -2.13
N GLU A 175 -12.23 -35.08 -2.49
CA GLU A 175 -10.77 -35.21 -2.48
C GLU A 175 -10.19 -34.30 -1.40
N MET A 176 -9.41 -34.88 -0.50
CA MET A 176 -8.70 -34.17 0.56
C MET A 176 -7.21 -34.40 0.36
N ASP A 177 -6.46 -33.32 0.20
CA ASP A 177 -5.02 -33.35 -0.01
C ASP A 177 -4.32 -32.52 1.06
N GLY A 178 -3.18 -33.01 1.53
CA GLY A 178 -2.24 -32.25 2.35
C GLY A 178 -0.84 -32.41 1.80
N THR A 179 -0.09 -31.32 1.69
CA THR A 179 1.26 -31.31 1.12
C THR A 179 2.23 -30.49 1.96
N PHE A 180 3.47 -30.96 2.04
CA PHE A 180 4.64 -30.22 2.50
C PHE A 180 5.68 -30.20 1.39
N ASN A 181 6.26 -29.04 1.11
CA ASN A 181 7.36 -28.86 0.18
C ASN A 181 8.46 -28.01 0.87
N ASP A 182 9.69 -28.49 0.89
CA ASP A 182 10.88 -27.77 1.33
C ASP A 182 11.89 -27.82 0.18
N LEU A 183 12.39 -26.66 -0.23
CA LEU A 183 13.47 -26.52 -1.22
C LEU A 183 14.56 -25.69 -0.58
N ARG A 184 15.80 -26.17 -0.66
CA ARG A 184 17.00 -25.46 -0.23
C ARG A 184 18.01 -25.50 -1.35
N GLU A 185 18.54 -24.35 -1.70
CA GLU A 185 19.50 -24.20 -2.78
C GLU A 185 20.63 -23.27 -2.35
N LEU A 186 21.87 -23.67 -2.61
CA LEU A 186 23.07 -22.89 -2.43
C LEU A 186 23.86 -22.90 -3.73
N ILE A 187 24.05 -21.73 -4.31
CA ILE A 187 24.81 -21.53 -5.55
C ILE A 187 25.97 -20.60 -5.27
N VAL A 188 27.15 -20.98 -5.75
CA VAL A 188 28.31 -20.11 -5.87
C VAL A 188 28.71 -20.09 -7.33
N ASP A 189 28.75 -18.91 -7.94
CA ASP A 189 29.15 -18.71 -9.31
C ASP A 189 30.30 -17.71 -9.38
N GLY A 190 31.49 -18.22 -9.69
CA GLY A 190 32.73 -17.47 -9.82
C GLY A 190 32.81 -16.64 -11.10
N GLU A 191 32.05 -16.96 -12.16
CA GLU A 191 32.02 -16.14 -13.38
C GLU A 191 31.28 -14.82 -13.11
N SER A 192 30.16 -14.89 -12.40
CA SER A 192 29.41 -13.71 -11.98
C SER A 192 29.88 -13.12 -10.64
N ASN A 193 30.80 -13.81 -9.94
CA ASN A 193 31.26 -13.50 -8.58
C ASN A 193 30.07 -13.35 -7.61
N THR A 194 29.08 -14.24 -7.73
CA THR A 194 27.87 -14.23 -6.92
C THR A 194 27.77 -15.48 -6.03
N ALA A 195 27.17 -15.29 -4.86
CA ALA A 195 26.72 -16.37 -4.00
C ALA A 195 25.24 -16.16 -3.69
N LEU A 196 24.44 -17.21 -3.79
CA LEU A 196 23.01 -17.23 -3.55
C LEU A 196 22.67 -18.38 -2.62
N ALA A 197 21.90 -18.11 -1.57
CA ALA A 197 21.21 -19.14 -0.80
C ALA A 197 19.70 -18.85 -0.85
N LEU A 198 18.92 -19.87 -1.17
CA LEU A 198 17.46 -19.83 -1.27
C LEU A 198 16.87 -20.95 -0.42
N ARG A 199 15.80 -20.64 0.32
CA ARG A 199 14.96 -21.60 1.01
C ARG A 199 13.50 -21.29 0.74
N ILE A 200 12.72 -22.31 0.42
CA ILE A 200 11.28 -22.22 0.25
C ILE A 200 10.65 -23.33 1.09
N ASP A 201 9.87 -22.95 2.09
CA ASP A 201 9.02 -23.87 2.85
C ASP A 201 7.56 -23.58 2.50
N GLU A 202 6.81 -24.60 2.07
CA GLU A 202 5.39 -24.52 1.78
C GLU A 202 4.64 -25.67 2.43
N MET A 203 3.53 -25.36 3.07
CA MET A 203 2.58 -26.35 3.54
C MET A 203 1.17 -25.93 3.18
N GLY A 204 0.35 -26.90 2.75
CA GLY A 204 -1.00 -26.63 2.30
C GLY A 204 -1.93 -27.79 2.52
N VAL A 205 -3.20 -27.47 2.70
CA VAL A 205 -4.29 -28.45 2.66
C VAL A 205 -5.38 -27.96 1.74
N ARG A 206 -5.99 -28.90 1.01
CA ARG A 206 -7.09 -28.66 0.10
C ARG A 206 -8.18 -29.70 0.30
N ILE A 207 -9.42 -29.25 0.32
CA ILE A 207 -10.59 -30.12 0.22
C ILE A 207 -11.38 -29.69 -1.00
N THR A 208 -11.56 -30.62 -1.93
CA THR A 208 -12.39 -30.46 -3.11
C THR A 208 -13.60 -31.37 -2.99
N THR A 209 -14.82 -30.83 -3.14
CA THR A 209 -16.05 -31.61 -3.21
C THR A 209 -16.71 -31.37 -4.56
N GLU A 210 -17.02 -32.43 -5.27
CA GLU A 210 -17.68 -32.43 -6.57
C GLU A 210 -19.04 -33.13 -6.46
N VAL A 211 -20.10 -32.48 -6.93
CA VAL A 211 -21.47 -33.02 -6.99
C VAL A 211 -22.02 -32.73 -8.39
N GLY A 212 -22.02 -33.72 -9.28
CA GLY A 212 -22.29 -33.46 -10.71
C GLY A 212 -21.26 -32.48 -11.30
N ASP A 213 -21.74 -31.38 -11.90
CA ASP A 213 -20.88 -30.33 -12.50
C ASP A 213 -20.50 -29.20 -11.49
N GLU A 214 -20.92 -29.31 -10.22
CA GLU A 214 -20.59 -28.33 -9.18
C GLU A 214 -19.34 -28.74 -8.42
N LYS A 215 -18.36 -27.83 -8.33
CA LYS A 215 -17.09 -28.06 -7.64
C LYS A 215 -16.86 -27.00 -6.57
N LYS A 216 -16.62 -27.44 -5.35
CA LYS A 216 -16.30 -26.58 -4.21
C LYS A 216 -14.90 -26.89 -3.74
N ALA A 217 -14.11 -25.86 -3.49
CA ALA A 217 -12.76 -26.01 -2.97
C ALA A 217 -12.56 -25.15 -1.71
N ARG A 218 -11.88 -25.71 -0.72
CA ARG A 218 -11.41 -25.00 0.47
C ARG A 218 -9.93 -25.26 0.60
N GLU A 219 -9.14 -24.20 0.68
CA GLU A 219 -7.69 -24.29 0.70
C GLU A 219 -7.15 -23.41 1.83
N ALA A 220 -6.10 -23.88 2.48
CA ALA A 220 -5.30 -23.09 3.41
C ALA A 220 -3.83 -23.43 3.20
N ALA A 221 -2.98 -22.42 3.16
CA ALA A 221 -1.55 -22.60 2.94
C ALA A 221 -0.72 -21.61 3.76
N ILE A 222 0.49 -22.05 4.11
CA ILE A 222 1.55 -21.24 4.70
C ILE A 222 2.78 -21.40 3.81
N GLN A 223 3.39 -20.29 3.44
CA GLN A 223 4.61 -20.28 2.64
C GLN A 223 5.63 -19.33 3.27
N THR A 224 6.90 -19.74 3.29
CA THR A 224 8.04 -18.94 3.70
C THR A 224 9.10 -19.03 2.62
N ILE A 225 9.55 -17.88 2.12
CA ILE A 225 10.63 -17.77 1.14
C ILE A 225 11.75 -16.95 1.78
N GLU A 226 12.93 -17.52 1.90
CA GLU A 226 14.13 -16.84 2.40
C GLU A 226 15.19 -16.84 1.31
N LYS A 227 15.73 -15.67 0.99
CA LYS A 227 16.76 -15.50 -0.03
C LYS A 227 17.88 -14.63 0.50
N THR A 228 19.11 -15.07 0.35
CA THR A 228 20.29 -14.23 0.58
C THR A 228 21.18 -14.27 -0.65
N GLN A 229 21.68 -13.10 -1.05
CA GLN A 229 22.56 -12.95 -2.21
C GLN A 229 23.69 -12.00 -1.85
N ALA A 230 24.90 -12.38 -2.25
CA ALA A 230 26.07 -11.51 -2.20
C ALA A 230 26.77 -11.51 -3.56
N ASP A 231 27.24 -10.35 -3.99
CA ASP A 231 28.09 -10.16 -5.15
C ASP A 231 29.23 -9.19 -4.84
N ASP A 232 29.95 -8.72 -5.87
CA ASP A 232 31.10 -7.83 -5.71
C ASP A 232 30.75 -6.44 -5.14
N ARG A 233 29.48 -6.02 -5.20
CA ARG A 233 29.03 -4.66 -4.86
C ARG A 233 27.85 -4.60 -3.91
N LYS A 234 27.20 -5.74 -3.64
CA LYS A 234 25.94 -5.80 -2.93
C LYS A 234 25.84 -7.07 -2.08
N ALA A 235 25.30 -6.90 -0.88
CA ALA A 235 24.77 -7.97 -0.05
C ALA A 235 23.30 -7.69 0.25
N ALA A 236 22.43 -8.67 0.03
CA ALA A 236 21.00 -8.54 0.29
C ALA A 236 20.43 -9.79 0.92
N ALA A 237 19.47 -9.60 1.83
CA ALA A 237 18.65 -10.66 2.40
C ALA A 237 17.18 -10.27 2.27
N GLU A 238 16.35 -11.22 1.88
CA GLU A 238 14.92 -11.06 1.67
C GLU A 238 14.19 -12.24 2.31
N ARG A 239 13.09 -11.95 3.00
CA ARG A 239 12.18 -12.95 3.56
C ARG A 239 10.75 -12.58 3.22
N SER A 240 9.96 -13.54 2.75
CA SER A 240 8.53 -13.40 2.53
C SER A 240 7.77 -14.50 3.24
N ASP A 241 6.89 -14.11 4.17
CA ASP A 241 5.98 -15.01 4.86
C ASP A 241 4.56 -14.75 4.36
N THR A 242 3.89 -15.79 3.86
CA THR A 242 2.51 -15.72 3.37
C THR A 242 1.64 -16.75 4.09
N ILE A 243 0.51 -16.30 4.63
CA ILE A 243 -0.56 -17.15 5.15
C ILE A 243 -1.79 -16.86 4.31
N SER A 244 -2.36 -17.89 3.69
CA SER A 244 -3.53 -17.75 2.84
C SER A 244 -4.61 -18.76 3.19
N SER A 245 -5.86 -18.34 2.98
CA SER A 245 -7.01 -19.25 2.96
C SER A 245 -7.96 -18.82 1.85
N SER A 246 -8.59 -19.80 1.20
CA SER A 246 -9.56 -19.55 0.15
C SER A 246 -10.74 -20.53 0.25
N VAL A 247 -11.92 -20.03 -0.12
CA VAL A 247 -13.10 -20.84 -0.37
C VAL A 247 -13.62 -20.46 -1.74
N THR A 248 -13.70 -21.44 -2.63
CA THR A 248 -14.24 -21.30 -3.97
C THR A 248 -15.52 -22.12 -4.06
N ASP A 249 -16.65 -21.46 -4.29
CA ASP A 249 -17.90 -22.12 -4.69
C ASP A 249 -18.07 -21.96 -6.21
N ILE A 250 -18.05 -23.06 -6.97
CA ILE A 250 -18.47 -23.08 -8.37
C ILE A 250 -19.93 -23.51 -8.42
N THR A 251 -20.81 -22.61 -8.85
CA THR A 251 -22.20 -22.92 -9.18
C THR A 251 -22.31 -23.25 -10.67
N LYS A 252 -22.02 -24.51 -11.05
CA LYS A 252 -21.99 -25.07 -12.43
C LYS A 252 -20.87 -24.55 -13.36
N GLU A 253 -20.49 -25.37 -14.33
CA GLU A 253 -19.56 -25.00 -15.41
C GLU A 253 -20.05 -23.71 -16.12
N GLY A 254 -19.26 -22.63 -16.03
CA GLY A 254 -19.60 -21.31 -16.58
C GLY A 254 -20.51 -20.43 -15.71
N GLY A 255 -20.88 -20.85 -14.49
CA GLY A 255 -21.67 -20.03 -13.57
C GLY A 255 -20.86 -19.10 -12.67
N PRO A 256 -21.53 -18.31 -11.80
CA PRO A 256 -20.87 -17.41 -10.88
C PRO A 256 -19.85 -18.14 -10.00
N ILE A 257 -18.62 -17.67 -10.06
CA ILE A 257 -17.59 -18.05 -9.10
C ILE A 257 -17.68 -17.03 -7.97
N SER A 258 -17.99 -17.49 -6.76
CA SER A 258 -17.72 -16.72 -5.55
C SER A 258 -16.44 -17.25 -4.92
N VAL A 259 -15.38 -16.44 -4.94
CA VAL A 259 -14.13 -16.75 -4.23
C VAL A 259 -14.03 -15.82 -3.03
N ILE A 260 -13.90 -16.42 -1.86
CA ILE A 260 -13.53 -15.69 -0.63
C ILE A 260 -12.09 -16.03 -0.34
N ASN A 261 -11.23 -15.02 -0.23
CA ASN A 261 -9.83 -15.21 0.12
C ASN A 261 -9.40 -14.27 1.25
N GLY A 262 -8.60 -14.82 2.15
CA GLY A 262 -7.88 -14.08 3.18
C GLY A 262 -6.39 -14.31 2.99
N ILE A 263 -5.60 -13.24 2.97
CA ILE A 263 -4.14 -13.29 2.79
C ILE A 263 -3.50 -12.38 3.84
N ILE A 264 -2.50 -12.90 4.54
CA ILE A 264 -1.56 -12.12 5.34
C ILE A 264 -0.19 -12.33 4.72
N GLN A 265 0.49 -11.25 4.35
CA GLN A 265 1.82 -11.30 3.77
C GLN A 265 2.75 -10.34 4.53
N THR A 266 3.93 -10.81 4.89
CA THR A 266 5.02 -9.97 5.44
C THR A 266 6.23 -10.14 4.54
N ILE A 267 6.79 -9.04 4.05
CA ILE A 267 7.99 -9.00 3.23
C ILE A 267 9.02 -8.17 3.97
N GLN A 268 10.18 -8.74 4.23
CA GLN A 268 11.30 -8.09 4.88
C GLN A 268 12.50 -8.12 3.94
N LYS A 269 13.19 -6.99 3.80
CA LYS A 269 14.36 -6.87 2.95
C LYS A 269 15.42 -6.01 3.61
N THR A 270 16.66 -6.48 3.55
CA THR A 270 17.84 -5.69 3.86
C THR A 270 18.79 -5.72 2.68
N GLN A 271 19.44 -4.59 2.41
CA GLN A 271 20.42 -4.46 1.35
C GLN A 271 21.52 -3.51 1.81
N ALA A 272 22.76 -3.92 1.65
CA ALA A 272 23.93 -3.06 1.74
C ALA A 272 24.66 -3.09 0.41
N ASP A 273 25.02 -1.92 -0.11
CA ASP A 273 25.77 -1.77 -1.34
C ASP A 273 26.74 -0.59 -1.26
N ASP A 274 27.37 -0.30 -2.40
CA ASP A 274 28.29 0.82 -2.52
C ASP A 274 27.70 2.21 -2.33
N ASN A 275 26.39 2.36 -2.19
CA ASN A 275 25.74 3.64 -1.98
C ASN A 275 25.17 3.78 -0.57
N GLY A 276 24.93 2.67 0.14
CA GLY A 276 24.41 2.72 1.50
C GLY A 276 23.82 1.42 2.01
N ALA A 277 23.07 1.51 3.11
CA ALA A 277 22.31 0.42 3.68
C ALA A 277 20.82 0.79 3.73
N ARG A 278 19.97 -0.17 3.38
CA ARG A 278 18.50 -0.02 3.34
C ARG A 278 17.87 -1.22 4.04
N ALA A 279 16.84 -0.97 4.83
CA ALA A 279 16.03 -2.02 5.42
C ALA A 279 14.54 -1.63 5.32
N ASN A 280 13.75 -2.54 4.75
CA ASN A 280 12.34 -2.34 4.47
C ASN A 280 11.53 -3.53 5.01
N GLU A 281 10.38 -3.25 5.59
CA GLU A 281 9.37 -4.23 5.97
C GLU A 281 8.00 -3.77 5.45
N THR A 282 7.31 -4.63 4.71
CA THR A 282 5.94 -4.41 4.29
C THR A 282 5.05 -5.53 4.80
N ARG A 283 4.00 -5.18 5.54
CA ARG A 283 2.99 -6.11 6.02
C ARG A 283 1.64 -5.78 5.40
N THR A 284 1.06 -6.75 4.72
CA THR A 284 -0.25 -6.65 4.08
C THR A 284 -1.21 -7.64 4.70
N ILE A 285 -2.41 -7.19 5.04
CA ILE A 285 -3.55 -8.01 5.42
C ILE A 285 -4.64 -7.72 4.40
N GLN A 286 -5.15 -8.74 3.73
CA GLN A 286 -6.17 -8.60 2.71
C GLN A 286 -7.30 -9.60 2.94
N SER A 287 -8.52 -9.14 2.74
CA SER A 287 -9.71 -9.97 2.61
C SER A 287 -10.43 -9.57 1.34
N ARG A 288 -10.81 -10.53 0.51
CA ARG A 288 -11.46 -10.26 -0.76
C ARG A 288 -12.57 -11.28 -1.02
N LEU A 289 -13.61 -10.78 -1.67
CA LEU A 289 -14.75 -11.51 -2.18
C LEU A 289 -14.85 -11.16 -3.66
N ASP A 290 -14.50 -12.10 -4.50
CA ASP A 290 -14.77 -12.03 -5.94
C ASP A 290 -16.17 -12.60 -6.18
N ASN A 291 -17.06 -11.80 -6.75
CA ASN A 291 -18.40 -12.25 -7.14
C ASN A 291 -18.79 -11.69 -8.52
N LEU A 292 -19.90 -12.19 -9.09
CA LEU A 292 -20.36 -11.79 -10.43
C LEU A 292 -20.71 -10.30 -10.56
N ASN A 293 -21.02 -9.63 -9.43
CA ASN A 293 -21.45 -8.23 -9.37
C ASN A 293 -20.31 -7.27 -9.04
N GLY A 294 -19.07 -7.75 -8.95
CA GLY A 294 -17.88 -6.95 -8.70
C GLY A 294 -16.95 -7.58 -7.68
N VAL A 295 -15.78 -6.95 -7.53
CA VAL A 295 -14.83 -7.28 -6.48
C VAL A 295 -15.17 -6.44 -5.26
N THR A 296 -15.33 -7.09 -4.10
CA THR A 296 -15.34 -6.40 -2.81
C THR A 296 -14.11 -6.82 -2.03
N GLY A 297 -13.35 -5.85 -1.53
CA GLY A 297 -12.12 -6.14 -0.81
C GLY A 297 -11.86 -5.14 0.30
N ALA A 298 -11.13 -5.58 1.31
CA ALA A 298 -10.54 -4.73 2.32
C ALA A 298 -9.06 -5.11 2.46
N SER A 299 -8.20 -4.11 2.55
CA SER A 299 -6.78 -4.33 2.81
C SER A 299 -6.21 -3.30 3.78
N VAL A 300 -5.21 -3.74 4.54
CA VAL A 300 -4.36 -2.91 5.39
C VAL A 300 -2.92 -3.19 4.99
N GLU A 301 -2.17 -2.15 4.68
CA GLU A 301 -0.74 -2.22 4.36
C GLU A 301 0.02 -1.34 5.36
N GLN A 302 1.04 -1.90 5.98
CA GLN A 302 2.02 -1.20 6.81
C GLN A 302 3.37 -1.30 6.12
N ALA A 303 4.05 -0.18 5.91
CA ALA A 303 5.38 -0.14 5.34
C ALA A 303 6.33 0.62 6.26
N ILE A 304 7.45 0.01 6.60
CA ILE A 304 8.52 0.57 7.42
C ILE A 304 9.78 0.58 6.56
N ASN A 305 10.40 1.74 6.40
CA ASN A 305 11.64 1.85 5.63
C ASN A 305 12.67 2.63 6.44
N THR A 306 13.93 2.21 6.33
CA THR A 306 15.09 2.93 6.83
C THR A 306 16.18 2.89 5.78
N ALA A 307 16.88 4.00 5.60
CA ALA A 307 18.00 4.08 4.68
C ALA A 307 19.08 5.00 5.26
N VAL A 308 20.33 4.66 4.99
CA VAL A 308 21.48 5.53 5.20
C VAL A 308 22.37 5.44 3.97
N ASP A 309 22.84 6.59 3.48
CA ASP A 309 23.77 6.64 2.36
C ASP A 309 25.22 6.92 2.80
N LYS A 310 26.17 6.75 1.88
CA LYS A 310 27.58 7.08 2.14
C LYS A 310 27.85 8.57 2.33
N ALA A 311 26.93 9.45 1.94
CA ALA A 311 27.03 10.90 2.17
C ALA A 311 26.57 11.31 3.59
N GLY A 312 26.10 10.36 4.40
CA GLY A 312 25.64 10.58 5.77
C GLY A 312 24.19 11.02 5.87
N LYS A 313 23.43 10.97 4.76
CA LYS A 313 21.98 11.18 4.80
C LYS A 313 21.32 9.95 5.37
N ALA A 314 20.33 10.17 6.23
CA ALA A 314 19.56 9.12 6.86
C ALA A 314 18.08 9.45 6.75
N GLY A 315 17.30 8.43 6.41
CA GLY A 315 15.86 8.49 6.28
C GLY A 315 15.19 7.36 7.03
N ALA A 316 14.06 7.65 7.66
CA ALA A 316 13.17 6.66 8.23
C ALA A 316 11.73 7.03 7.94
N SER A 317 10.91 6.05 7.53
CA SER A 317 9.49 6.27 7.27
C SER A 317 8.64 5.12 7.78
N TYR A 318 7.46 5.46 8.27
CA TYR A 318 6.37 4.53 8.61
C TYR A 318 5.12 4.98 7.88
N VAL A 319 4.52 4.09 7.10
CA VAL A 319 3.28 4.35 6.35
C VAL A 319 2.25 3.29 6.72
N LEU A 320 1.03 3.76 7.02
CA LEU A 320 -0.16 2.93 7.18
C LEU A 320 -1.15 3.31 6.08
N LYS A 321 -1.59 2.33 5.30
CA LYS A 321 -2.65 2.46 4.32
C LYS A 321 -3.77 1.49 4.67
N VAL A 322 -5.01 1.98 4.67
CA VAL A 322 -6.23 1.17 4.74
C VAL A 322 -7.03 1.44 3.47
N GLN A 323 -7.53 0.39 2.86
CA GLN A 323 -8.25 0.48 1.60
C GLN A 323 -9.46 -0.44 1.64
N THR A 324 -10.56 0.03 1.09
CA THR A 324 -11.72 -0.79 0.74
C THR A 324 -12.03 -0.63 -0.73
N ASP A 325 -12.37 -1.73 -1.38
CA ASP A 325 -12.91 -1.76 -2.73
C ASP A 325 -14.36 -2.23 -2.65
N GLN A 326 -15.28 -1.44 -3.20
CA GLN A 326 -16.66 -1.85 -3.39
C GLN A 326 -17.02 -1.66 -4.86
N ASN A 327 -17.18 -2.78 -5.58
CA ASN A 327 -17.58 -2.81 -6.98
C ASN A 327 -16.64 -2.01 -7.90
N GLY A 328 -15.33 -2.05 -7.64
CA GLY A 328 -14.30 -1.36 -8.42
C GLY A 328 -14.06 0.09 -7.97
N GLN A 329 -14.81 0.61 -7.00
CA GLN A 329 -14.55 1.91 -6.39
C GLN A 329 -13.65 1.74 -5.16
N GLN A 330 -12.43 2.25 -5.26
CA GLN A 330 -11.46 2.21 -4.18
C GLN A 330 -11.59 3.45 -3.30
N VAL A 331 -11.78 3.23 -2.00
CA VAL A 331 -11.68 4.26 -0.96
C VAL A 331 -10.42 3.97 -0.15
N ILE A 332 -9.56 4.96 -0.03
CA ILE A 332 -8.25 4.84 0.61
C ILE A 332 -8.16 5.87 1.73
N ALA A 333 -7.72 5.43 2.90
CA ALA A 333 -7.24 6.32 3.94
C ALA A 333 -5.84 5.87 4.39
N GLY A 334 -5.03 6.80 4.87
CA GLY A 334 -3.69 6.48 5.32
C GLY A 334 -3.02 7.58 6.11
N MET A 335 -1.93 7.22 6.78
CA MET A 335 -1.02 8.15 7.42
C MET A 335 0.42 7.77 7.09
N GLY A 336 1.28 8.76 7.00
CA GLY A 336 2.72 8.59 6.90
C GLY A 336 3.44 9.45 7.93
N VAL A 337 4.46 8.89 8.56
CA VAL A 337 5.45 9.63 9.35
C VAL A 337 6.79 9.40 8.69
N ALA A 338 7.52 10.47 8.39
CA ALA A 338 8.85 10.38 7.80
C ALA A 338 9.80 11.35 8.48
N ILE A 339 11.06 10.94 8.61
CA ILE A 339 12.18 11.79 8.98
C ILE A 339 13.22 11.65 7.89
N GLU A 340 13.65 12.76 7.32
CA GLU A 340 14.65 12.82 6.26
C GLU A 340 15.54 14.03 6.49
N ASP A 341 16.86 13.83 6.52
CA ASP A 341 17.86 14.91 6.67
C ASP A 341 17.59 15.86 7.85
N GLY A 342 17.08 15.30 8.97
CA GLY A 342 16.77 16.05 10.19
C GLY A 342 15.41 16.78 10.18
N VAL A 343 14.61 16.64 9.13
CA VAL A 343 13.25 17.18 9.03
C VAL A 343 12.25 16.07 9.27
N SER A 344 11.35 16.24 10.25
CA SER A 344 10.24 15.33 10.50
C SER A 344 8.93 15.84 9.89
N ALA A 345 8.21 14.98 9.19
CA ALA A 345 6.89 15.26 8.64
C ALA A 345 5.89 14.17 9.03
N ILE A 346 4.64 14.57 9.25
CA ILE A 346 3.49 13.67 9.37
C ILE A 346 2.45 14.12 8.36
N ALA A 347 1.94 13.18 7.57
CA ALA A 347 0.90 13.43 6.57
C ALA A 347 -0.27 12.46 6.77
N PHE A 348 -1.48 12.94 6.50
CA PHE A 348 -2.72 12.16 6.51
C PHE A 348 -3.37 12.28 5.13
N THR A 349 -3.91 11.18 4.64
CA THR A 349 -4.72 11.14 3.42
C THR A 349 -6.05 10.49 3.77
N THR A 350 -7.14 11.24 3.73
CA THR A 350 -8.47 10.76 4.12
C THR A 350 -9.54 11.73 3.61
N ASP A 351 -10.77 11.26 3.46
CA ASP A 351 -11.93 12.09 3.13
C ASP A 351 -12.31 13.01 4.30
N SER A 352 -12.09 12.55 5.54
CA SER A 352 -12.31 13.38 6.74
C SER A 352 -11.33 13.03 7.86
N PHE A 353 -10.77 14.05 8.50
CA PHE A 353 -9.85 13.93 9.63
C PHE A 353 -10.51 14.46 10.90
N ARG A 354 -10.59 13.65 11.97
CA ARG A 354 -11.27 14.00 13.22
C ARG A 354 -10.42 13.70 14.45
N ILE A 355 -10.40 14.63 15.39
CA ILE A 355 -9.87 14.43 16.76
C ILE A 355 -11.02 14.66 17.75
N SER A 356 -11.21 13.74 18.70
CA SER A 356 -12.26 13.83 19.73
C SER A 356 -11.72 13.47 21.10
N THR A 357 -12.35 13.99 22.16
CA THR A 357 -12.01 13.60 23.54
C THR A 357 -12.52 12.18 23.84
N PRO A 358 -11.76 11.35 24.58
CA PRO A 358 -12.22 10.04 25.01
C PRO A 358 -13.26 10.18 26.15
N GLY A 359 -14.18 9.21 26.28
CA GLY A 359 -15.14 9.13 27.39
C GLY A 359 -16.57 8.78 26.98
N ALA A 360 -17.50 8.79 27.95
CA ALA A 360 -18.92 8.47 27.73
C ALA A 360 -19.65 9.48 26.82
N ASN A 361 -19.12 10.70 26.69
CA ASN A 361 -19.64 11.76 25.80
C ASN A 361 -18.46 12.37 25.01
N PRO A 362 -17.97 11.71 23.95
CA PRO A 362 -16.84 12.19 23.18
C PRO A 362 -17.20 13.52 22.48
N GLN A 363 -16.42 14.57 22.73
CA GLN A 363 -16.58 15.87 22.07
C GLN A 363 -15.58 16.01 20.92
N GLN A 364 -16.04 16.50 19.78
CA GLN A 364 -15.20 16.77 18.62
C GLN A 364 -14.41 18.07 18.83
N VAL A 365 -13.08 17.95 18.85
CA VAL A 365 -12.16 19.09 19.05
C VAL A 365 -11.50 19.55 17.76
N PHE A 366 -11.46 18.68 16.75
CA PHE A 366 -10.99 18.99 15.40
C PHE A 366 -11.78 18.16 14.38
N TYR A 367 -12.10 18.78 13.26
CA TYR A 367 -12.65 18.16 12.06
C TYR A 367 -12.10 18.86 10.82
N ALA A 368 -11.75 18.11 9.80
CA ALA A 368 -11.54 18.64 8.46
C ALA A 368 -12.09 17.67 7.43
N ASP A 369 -12.79 18.18 6.43
CA ASP A 369 -13.30 17.43 5.28
C ASP A 369 -13.32 18.34 4.02
N ALA A 370 -14.06 17.92 2.98
CA ALA A 370 -14.21 18.68 1.75
C ALA A 370 -14.97 20.02 1.93
N GLU A 371 -15.78 20.18 2.97
CA GLU A 371 -16.59 21.37 3.23
C GLU A 371 -15.85 22.40 4.11
N GLY A 372 -14.81 21.99 4.83
CA GLY A 372 -13.92 22.89 5.53
C GLY A 372 -13.35 22.33 6.82
N VAL A 373 -13.02 23.22 7.75
CA VAL A 373 -12.37 22.87 9.02
C VAL A 373 -13.17 23.39 10.21
N TYR A 374 -13.52 22.49 11.14
CA TYR A 374 -14.22 22.83 12.39
C TYR A 374 -13.32 22.56 13.60
N MET A 375 -13.10 23.61 14.40
CA MET A 375 -12.19 23.61 15.54
C MET A 375 -12.77 24.43 16.72
N PRO A 376 -13.68 23.87 17.53
CA PRO A 376 -14.28 24.60 18.64
C PRO A 376 -13.26 24.81 19.76
N ASN A 377 -13.28 25.99 20.37
CA ASN A 377 -12.45 26.34 21.53
C ASN A 377 -10.92 26.30 21.29
N VAL A 378 -10.47 26.52 20.05
CA VAL A 378 -9.05 26.65 19.74
C VAL A 378 -8.59 28.10 19.92
N ARG A 379 -7.52 28.30 20.68
CA ARG A 379 -6.79 29.57 20.74
C ARG A 379 -5.69 29.56 19.70
N VAL A 380 -5.86 30.34 18.63
CA VAL A 380 -4.84 30.44 17.59
C VAL A 380 -4.00 31.69 17.81
N GLY A 381 -2.68 31.53 17.91
CA GLY A 381 -1.75 32.65 18.08
C GLY A 381 -1.47 33.41 16.78
N ARG A 382 -1.44 32.70 15.64
CA ARG A 382 -1.23 33.26 14.30
C ARG A 382 -1.92 32.38 13.26
N ILE A 383 -2.74 32.98 12.42
CA ILE A 383 -3.32 32.38 11.21
C ILE A 383 -2.80 33.19 10.02
N THR A 384 -2.38 32.51 8.96
CA THR A 384 -2.05 33.16 7.69
C THR A 384 -3.10 32.72 6.68
N PHE A 385 -3.76 33.68 6.06
CA PHE A 385 -4.74 33.42 5.01
C PHE A 385 -4.10 33.79 3.67
N ASP A 386 -3.87 32.83 2.78
CA ASP A 386 -3.41 33.14 1.42
C ASP A 386 -4.57 33.58 0.51
N ALA A 387 -5.80 33.16 0.83
CA ALA A 387 -7.01 33.56 0.12
C ALA A 387 -8.18 33.73 1.10
N MET A 388 -8.28 34.92 1.71
CA MET A 388 -9.59 35.36 2.22
C MET A 388 -10.34 35.99 1.03
N GLU A 389 -11.31 35.27 0.47
CA GLU A 389 -12.37 35.89 -0.34
C GLU A 389 -13.36 36.60 0.60
N GLU A 390 -12.94 37.71 1.19
CA GLU A 390 -13.82 38.63 1.91
C GLU A 390 -13.51 40.05 1.39
N PRO A 391 -14.23 40.53 0.36
CA PRO A 391 -14.04 41.86 -0.25
C PRO A 391 -14.14 43.03 0.74
N PHE A 392 -14.63 42.77 1.95
CA PHE A 392 -14.96 43.76 2.97
C PHE A 392 -13.75 44.55 3.47
N THR A 393 -12.54 43.95 3.51
CA THR A 393 -11.34 44.62 4.03
C THR A 393 -10.41 45.20 2.96
N LEU A 394 -10.51 44.74 1.71
CA LEU A 394 -9.68 45.21 0.59
C LEU A 394 -10.11 46.59 0.06
N ASN A 395 -11.40 46.93 0.18
CA ASN A 395 -11.97 48.19 -0.31
C ASN A 395 -12.36 49.14 0.83
N SER A 396 -11.54 49.22 1.87
CA SER A 396 -11.76 50.16 2.97
C SER A 396 -10.48 50.87 3.40
N GLN A 397 -10.65 52.10 3.85
CA GLN A 397 -9.65 52.84 4.61
C GLN A 397 -10.30 53.19 5.95
N ILE A 398 -10.02 52.41 6.98
CA ILE A 398 -10.60 52.62 8.31
C ILE A 398 -9.63 53.48 9.14
N ASN A 399 -9.76 54.81 9.01
CA ASN A 399 -9.05 55.77 9.86
C ASN A 399 -10.09 56.64 10.59
N ALA A 400 -9.88 56.85 11.90
CA ALA A 400 -10.77 57.63 12.76
C ALA A 400 -10.96 59.08 12.30
N ASP A 401 -10.00 59.63 11.56
CA ASP A 401 -9.98 61.04 11.18
C ASP A 401 -10.54 61.28 9.78
N SER A 402 -10.37 60.32 8.89
CA SER A 402 -11.05 60.26 7.59
C SER A 402 -10.90 58.89 6.95
N GLY A 403 -12.01 58.30 6.52
CA GLY A 403 -12.03 56.93 6.02
C GLY A 403 -13.20 56.63 5.10
N TYR A 404 -13.19 55.44 4.53
CA TYR A 404 -14.28 54.93 3.71
C TYR A 404 -14.44 53.41 3.84
N GLN A 405 -15.65 52.93 3.54
CA GLN A 405 -16.00 51.53 3.39
C GLN A 405 -16.84 51.37 2.13
N GLU A 406 -16.40 50.52 1.20
CA GLU A 406 -17.23 50.05 0.10
C GLU A 406 -18.06 48.85 0.57
N LEU A 407 -19.37 48.91 0.34
CA LEU A 407 -20.37 47.91 0.68
C LEU A 407 -20.75 47.11 -0.57
N PRO A 408 -21.29 45.88 -0.41
CA PRO A 408 -21.83 45.12 -1.53
C PRO A 408 -22.80 45.96 -2.39
N GLY A 409 -22.67 45.84 -3.71
CA GLY A 409 -23.43 46.66 -4.68
C GLY A 409 -22.77 47.99 -5.07
N GLY A 410 -21.57 48.27 -4.54
CA GLY A 410 -20.76 49.46 -4.87
C GLY A 410 -21.20 50.72 -4.14
N ILE A 411 -21.94 50.59 -3.03
CA ILE A 411 -22.27 51.73 -2.18
C ILE A 411 -21.04 52.06 -1.35
N ILE A 412 -20.62 53.32 -1.34
CA ILE A 412 -19.49 53.79 -0.56
C ILE A 412 -20.03 54.62 0.61
N LEU A 413 -19.59 54.30 1.82
CA LEU A 413 -19.74 55.14 3.01
C LEU A 413 -18.40 55.82 3.26
N GLN A 414 -18.38 57.14 3.41
CA GLN A 414 -17.18 57.92 3.72
C GLN A 414 -17.43 58.76 4.97
N TRP A 415 -16.38 59.02 5.74
CA TRP A 415 -16.44 59.89 6.91
C TRP A 415 -15.16 60.69 7.08
N GLY A 416 -15.24 61.69 7.92
CA GLY A 416 -14.07 62.39 8.41
C GLY A 416 -14.42 63.45 9.42
N LYS A 417 -13.37 64.14 9.87
CA LYS A 417 -13.49 65.18 10.88
C LYS A 417 -12.67 66.41 10.50
N VAL A 418 -13.23 67.57 10.77
CA VAL A 418 -12.54 68.86 10.70
C VAL A 418 -12.46 69.40 12.12
N ARG A 419 -11.27 69.84 12.54
CA ARG A 419 -11.03 70.40 13.87
C ARG A 419 -10.30 71.73 13.74
N GLY A 420 -10.68 72.70 14.55
CA GLY A 420 -10.16 74.07 14.47
C GLY A 420 -11.12 75.05 15.13
N TYR A 421 -10.71 76.31 15.29
CA TYR A 421 -11.57 77.34 15.85
C TYR A 421 -12.15 78.19 14.72
N PHE A 422 -13.45 78.09 14.50
CA PHE A 422 -14.13 78.70 13.36
C PHE A 422 -15.20 79.70 13.80
N SER A 423 -15.06 80.98 13.44
CA SER A 423 -16.05 82.04 13.72
C SER A 423 -17.00 82.30 12.54
N GLY A 424 -17.00 81.40 11.54
CA GLY A 424 -17.81 81.48 10.33
C GLY A 424 -16.99 81.26 9.06
N GLY A 425 -17.66 80.92 7.96
CA GLY A 425 -17.03 80.76 6.65
C GLY A 425 -17.50 79.52 5.89
N LEU A 426 -16.97 79.39 4.67
CA LEU A 426 -17.18 78.24 3.80
C LEU A 426 -15.96 77.32 3.88
N PHE A 427 -16.19 76.04 4.18
CA PHE A 427 -15.15 75.03 4.38
C PHE A 427 -15.35 73.89 3.38
N PRO A 428 -14.41 73.67 2.45
CA PRO A 428 -14.48 72.52 1.55
C PRO A 428 -14.08 71.24 2.30
N ILE A 429 -14.83 70.17 2.07
CA ILE A 429 -14.52 68.80 2.47
C ILE A 429 -14.12 68.05 1.20
N THR A 430 -12.95 67.42 1.23
CA THR A 430 -12.54 66.45 0.20
C THR A 430 -12.80 65.05 0.71
N PHE A 431 -13.49 64.24 -0.08
CA PHE A 431 -13.73 62.84 0.27
C PHE A 431 -12.42 62.03 0.12
N PRO A 432 -12.13 61.07 1.02
CA PRO A 432 -10.99 60.15 0.91
C PRO A 432 -10.84 59.52 -0.47
N ARG A 433 -11.98 59.22 -1.11
CA ARG A 433 -12.05 58.73 -2.47
C ARG A 433 -13.19 59.42 -3.22
N PRO A 434 -13.04 59.67 -4.53
CA PRO A 434 -14.19 60.07 -5.33
C PRO A 434 -15.28 58.99 -5.33
N PHE A 435 -16.54 59.40 -5.20
CA PHE A 435 -17.67 58.55 -5.59
C PHE A 435 -17.64 58.33 -7.10
N THR A 436 -18.05 57.17 -7.58
CA THR A 436 -17.94 56.78 -9.00
C THR A 436 -19.09 57.28 -9.87
N GLN A 437 -20.24 57.58 -9.27
CA GLN A 437 -21.49 57.97 -9.94
C GLN A 437 -22.15 59.19 -9.30
N ALA A 438 -22.38 59.18 -7.99
CA ALA A 438 -23.07 60.26 -7.28
C ALA A 438 -22.90 60.20 -5.76
N VAL A 439 -23.00 61.37 -5.11
CA VAL A 439 -23.22 61.48 -3.67
C VAL A 439 -24.73 61.45 -3.44
N PHE A 440 -25.23 60.47 -2.68
CA PHE A 440 -26.66 60.38 -2.35
C PHE A 440 -27.02 61.25 -1.16
N THR A 441 -26.16 61.28 -0.15
CA THR A 441 -26.36 62.11 1.04
C THR A 441 -25.03 62.47 1.67
N THR A 442 -25.01 63.58 2.37
CA THR A 442 -23.92 63.96 3.26
C THR A 442 -24.55 64.62 4.47
N GLN A 443 -23.91 64.52 5.62
CA GLN A 443 -24.26 65.25 6.83
C GLN A 443 -23.00 65.74 7.52
N ALA A 444 -23.12 66.86 8.21
CA ALA A 444 -22.09 67.38 9.08
C ALA A 444 -22.69 67.67 10.45
N THR A 445 -21.99 67.26 11.50
CA THR A 445 -22.40 67.40 12.90
C THR A 445 -21.39 68.29 13.62
N PRO A 446 -21.82 69.39 14.26
CA PRO A 446 -20.92 70.25 15.02
C PRO A 446 -20.15 69.46 16.10
N PHE A 447 -18.86 69.74 16.22
CA PHE A 447 -18.01 69.24 17.30
C PHE A 447 -17.72 70.37 18.28
N VAL A 448 -18.02 70.12 19.56
CA VAL A 448 -17.82 71.05 20.67
C VAL A 448 -16.90 70.40 21.68
N ASN A 449 -15.72 71.00 21.92
CA ASN A 449 -14.69 70.40 22.76
C ASN A 449 -14.85 70.75 24.26
N PHE A 450 -15.64 71.78 24.58
CA PHE A 450 -15.87 72.25 25.95
C PHE A 450 -17.31 72.67 26.16
N TYR A 451 -17.94 72.16 27.22
CA TYR A 451 -19.38 72.30 27.51
C TYR A 451 -19.82 73.69 28.03
N ASN A 452 -18.93 74.67 28.14
CA ASN A 452 -19.18 75.84 29.00
C ASN A 452 -18.66 77.17 28.44
N SER A 453 -19.20 77.62 27.31
CA SER A 453 -19.07 79.04 26.94
C SER A 453 -20.39 79.55 26.39
N ARG A 454 -20.75 80.78 26.74
CA ARG A 454 -21.85 81.54 26.11
C ARG A 454 -21.55 81.87 24.63
N ASP A 455 -20.50 81.26 24.07
CA ASP A 455 -19.83 81.58 22.81
C ASP A 455 -19.97 80.45 21.77
N GLN A 456 -20.94 79.54 21.92
CA GLN A 456 -21.09 78.35 21.06
C GLN A 456 -22.47 78.23 20.37
N ASP A 457 -23.13 79.35 20.06
CA ASP A 457 -24.26 79.36 19.11
C ASP A 457 -23.70 79.42 17.68
N ALA A 458 -23.17 78.28 17.25
CA ALA A 458 -22.65 78.08 15.90
C ALA A 458 -23.30 76.84 15.27
N TRP A 459 -23.79 76.98 14.05
CA TRP A 459 -24.38 75.88 13.30
C TRP A 459 -23.59 75.55 12.04
N VAL A 460 -23.67 74.28 11.65
CA VAL A 460 -22.94 73.69 10.53
C VAL A 460 -23.96 73.18 9.54
N HIS A 461 -24.07 73.83 8.38
CA HIS A 461 -25.01 73.43 7.33
C HIS A 461 -24.26 73.10 6.04
N LEU A 462 -24.75 72.10 5.32
CA LEU A 462 -24.27 71.80 3.98
C LEU A 462 -24.72 72.89 3.02
N VAL A 463 -23.84 73.26 2.10
CA VAL A 463 -24.21 74.17 1.01
C VAL A 463 -24.74 73.32 -0.14
N GLY A 464 -26.07 73.30 -0.31
CA GLY A 464 -26.79 72.34 -1.16
C GLY A 464 -26.30 72.21 -2.61
N ASN A 465 -25.73 73.27 -3.20
CA ASN A 465 -25.25 73.25 -4.59
C ASN A 465 -23.77 72.88 -4.74
N THR A 466 -23.12 72.35 -3.69
CA THR A 466 -21.66 72.09 -3.69
C THR A 466 -21.29 70.61 -3.62
N MET A 467 -22.27 69.70 -3.59
CA MET A 467 -22.00 68.25 -3.64
C MET A 467 -21.44 67.87 -4.99
N SER A 468 -20.25 67.26 -4.99
CA SER A 468 -19.57 66.72 -6.17
C SER A 468 -19.07 65.31 -5.85
N LEU A 469 -18.62 64.58 -6.86
CA LEU A 469 -18.01 63.26 -6.65
C LEU A 469 -16.80 63.28 -5.71
N THR A 470 -16.13 64.42 -5.57
CA THR A 470 -14.86 64.55 -4.84
C THR A 470 -14.98 65.26 -3.49
N GLY A 471 -16.15 65.82 -3.17
CA GLY A 471 -16.31 66.61 -1.96
C GLY A 471 -17.60 67.41 -1.90
N VAL A 472 -17.79 68.10 -0.77
CA VAL A 472 -18.90 69.03 -0.51
C VAL A 472 -18.38 70.24 0.24
N SER A 473 -19.06 71.38 0.18
CA SER A 473 -18.76 72.51 1.06
C SER A 473 -19.76 72.62 2.20
N VAL A 474 -19.23 72.92 3.37
CA VAL A 474 -19.99 73.18 4.60
C VAL A 474 -19.84 74.65 4.96
N THR A 475 -20.94 75.29 5.32
CA THR A 475 -20.94 76.63 5.89
C THR A 475 -21.03 76.52 7.40
N ILE A 476 -20.11 77.21 8.09
CA ILE A 476 -20.22 77.49 9.51
C ILE A 476 -20.75 78.92 9.62
N ARG A 477 -21.76 79.11 10.46
CA ARG A 477 -22.16 80.46 10.91
C ARG A 477 -22.08 80.49 12.42
N ALA A 478 -21.49 81.56 12.93
CA ALA A 478 -21.50 81.92 14.32
C ALA A 478 -22.32 83.19 14.49
N GLY A 479 -23.01 83.35 15.62
CA GLY A 479 -23.71 84.58 15.93
C GLY A 479 -22.76 85.75 16.25
N PRO A 480 -23.30 86.98 16.36
CA PRO A 480 -22.55 88.23 16.31
C PRO A 480 -21.62 88.52 17.50
N SER A 481 -21.62 87.69 18.55
CA SER A 481 -20.96 87.98 19.84
C SER A 481 -19.65 87.22 20.08
N GLY A 482 -18.84 87.01 19.03
CA GLY A 482 -17.56 86.28 19.17
C GLY A 482 -17.71 84.77 19.30
N GLN A 483 -18.82 84.23 18.78
CA GLN A 483 -19.11 82.81 18.84
C GLN A 483 -18.24 82.00 17.88
N SER A 484 -18.02 80.73 18.20
CA SER A 484 -17.14 79.87 17.44
C SER A 484 -17.51 78.40 17.55
N LEU A 485 -17.00 77.61 16.60
CA LEU A 485 -17.12 76.16 16.59
C LEU A 485 -15.73 75.50 16.64
N ASN A 486 -15.59 74.42 17.40
CA ASN A 486 -14.31 73.67 17.54
C ASN A 486 -14.03 72.67 16.41
N GLY A 487 -14.97 72.54 15.47
CA GLY A 487 -14.89 71.62 14.35
C GLY A 487 -16.23 71.01 14.02
N PHE A 488 -16.23 70.05 13.11
CA PHE A 488 -17.39 69.24 12.81
C PHE A 488 -16.95 67.85 12.34
N ASP A 489 -17.79 66.87 12.58
CA ASP A 489 -17.70 65.55 11.98
C ASP A 489 -18.60 65.50 10.76
N TRP A 490 -18.26 64.68 9.78
CA TRP A 490 -19.08 64.51 8.59
C TRP A 490 -19.08 63.06 8.13
N TRP A 491 -20.16 62.69 7.46
CA TRP A 491 -20.26 61.43 6.74
C TRP A 491 -21.02 61.62 5.44
N ALA A 492 -20.69 60.82 4.43
CA ALA A 492 -21.30 60.83 3.13
C ALA A 492 -21.58 59.39 2.67
N VAL A 493 -22.68 59.20 1.93
CA VAL A 493 -23.00 57.94 1.25
C VAL A 493 -23.27 58.23 -0.21
N GLY A 494 -22.75 57.37 -1.07
CA GLY A 494 -22.86 57.48 -2.51
C GLY A 494 -22.45 56.20 -3.20
N LYS A 495 -22.28 56.29 -4.51
CA LYS A 495 -21.75 55.21 -5.35
C LYS A 495 -20.73 55.81 -6.27
#